data_AF-A0A7V4GY34-F1
#
_entry.id   AF-A0A7V4GY34-F1
#
_cell.length_a   1.000
_cell.length_b   1.000
_cell.length_c   1.000
_cell.angle_alpha   90.00
_cell.angle_beta   90.00
_cell.angle_gamma   90.00
#
_symmetry.space_group_name_H-M   'P 1'
#
loop_
_entity.id
_entity.type
_entity.pdbx_description
1 polymer ?
#
loop_
_entity_poly.entity_id
_entity_poly.type
_entity_poly.pdbx_seq_one_letter_code
_entity_poly.pdbx_strand_id
1 'polypeptide(L)'
;AYGTVDELISWIGFLHDQVPQSNDQALLLKVQDRLMACASRLACDEKELLVRMPRVDESDILFLEQEIDRMESSLEPLQSFILPGGHPVASTCHIVRNVCRRAERRVIALAQEGNEEVENVIIRYLNRLADFLFVFARYLLYTCGGKETLWKPEL
;
A
#
# COMPACT_ATOMS: atom_id res chain seq x y z
N ALA A 1 8.70 -8.58 -11.57
CA ALA A 1 8.12 -7.69 -10.54
C ALA A 1 6.95 -8.32 -9.78
N TYR A 2 6.10 -9.12 -10.44
CA TYR A 2 4.89 -9.72 -9.84
C TYR A 2 5.14 -10.47 -8.52
N GLY A 3 6.24 -11.21 -8.36
CA GLY A 3 6.50 -11.96 -7.11
C GLY A 3 6.69 -11.06 -5.87
N THR A 4 7.16 -9.82 -6.03
CA THR A 4 7.20 -8.86 -4.92
C THR A 4 5.82 -8.25 -4.63
N VAL A 5 4.94 -8.18 -5.63
CA VAL A 5 3.54 -7.78 -5.44
C VAL A 5 2.79 -8.89 -4.70
N ASP A 6 3.05 -10.16 -5.03
CA ASP A 6 2.50 -11.32 -4.32
C ASP A 6 2.94 -11.37 -2.84
N GLU A 7 4.22 -11.08 -2.57
CA GLU A 7 4.71 -10.90 -1.21
C GLU A 7 3.96 -9.77 -0.48
N LEU A 8 3.69 -8.65 -1.15
CA LEU A 8 2.90 -7.55 -0.59
C LEU A 8 1.46 -7.99 -0.27
N ILE A 9 0.81 -8.75 -1.14
CA ILE A 9 -0.55 -9.28 -0.92
C ILE A 9 -0.60 -10.11 0.37
N SER A 10 0.41 -10.96 0.58
CA SER A 10 0.53 -11.80 1.78
C SER A 10 0.71 -10.95 3.05
N TRP A 11 1.57 -9.92 3.00
CA TRP A 11 1.75 -8.99 4.13
C TRP A 11 0.50 -8.17 4.43
N ILE A 12 -0.26 -7.75 3.42
CA ILE A 12 -1.54 -7.08 3.63
C ILE A 12 -2.53 -8.03 4.32
N GLY A 13 -2.56 -9.31 3.94
CA GLY A 13 -3.39 -10.32 4.62
C GLY A 13 -3.00 -10.51 6.09
N PHE A 14 -1.70 -10.57 6.37
CA PHE A 14 -1.22 -10.64 7.75
C PHE A 14 -1.53 -9.37 8.56
N LEU A 15 -1.53 -8.20 7.93
CA LEU A 15 -1.96 -6.96 8.56
C LEU A 15 -3.48 -6.99 8.83
N HIS A 16 -4.28 -7.44 7.86
CA HIS A 16 -5.74 -7.57 7.97
C HIS A 16 -6.15 -8.35 9.22
N ASP A 17 -5.49 -9.48 9.48
CA ASP A 17 -5.80 -10.35 10.61
C ASP A 17 -5.47 -9.74 11.98
N GLN A 18 -4.66 -8.67 12.00
CA GLN A 18 -4.31 -7.94 13.22
C GLN A 18 -5.14 -6.68 13.45
N VAL A 19 -5.82 -6.16 12.41
CA VAL A 19 -6.67 -4.99 12.56
C VAL A 19 -7.92 -5.37 13.35
N PRO A 20 -8.32 -4.59 14.38
CA PRO A 20 -9.56 -4.83 15.10
C PRO A 20 -10.76 -4.94 14.15
N GLN A 21 -11.75 -5.77 14.48
CA GLN A 21 -12.96 -5.95 13.68
C GLN A 21 -13.68 -4.61 13.48
N SER A 22 -13.48 -4.01 12.30
CA SER A 22 -13.96 -2.67 11.92
C SER A 22 -14.12 -2.61 10.40
N ASN A 23 -14.61 -1.47 9.91
CA ASN A 23 -14.66 -1.20 8.47
C ASN A 23 -13.27 -1.22 7.79
N ASP A 24 -12.18 -1.12 8.56
CA ASP A 24 -10.81 -1.07 8.03
C ASP A 24 -10.31 -2.44 7.54
N GLN A 25 -10.95 -3.55 7.96
CA GLN A 25 -10.67 -4.88 7.39
C GLN A 25 -11.16 -5.01 5.95
N ALA A 26 -12.38 -4.53 5.66
CA ALA A 26 -12.93 -4.51 4.31
C ALA A 26 -12.06 -3.67 3.35
N LEU A 27 -11.47 -2.60 3.87
CA LEU A 27 -10.52 -1.77 3.15
C LEU A 27 -9.26 -2.55 2.73
N LEU A 28 -8.66 -3.31 3.64
CA LEU A 28 -7.49 -4.14 3.33
C LEU A 28 -7.80 -5.28 2.35
N LEU A 29 -8.98 -5.91 2.46
CA LEU A 29 -9.42 -6.91 1.49
C LEU A 29 -9.56 -6.31 0.08
N LYS A 30 -10.11 -5.10 -0.04
CA LYS A 30 -10.16 -4.38 -1.31
C LYS A 30 -8.75 -4.11 -1.85
N VAL A 31 -7.81 -3.70 -1.00
CA VAL A 31 -6.40 -3.53 -1.41
C VAL A 31 -5.78 -4.84 -1.90
N GLN A 32 -6.00 -5.98 -1.23
CA GLN A 32 -5.50 -7.28 -1.70
C GLN A 32 -6.05 -7.65 -3.07
N ASP A 33 -7.36 -7.45 -3.29
CA ASP A 33 -8.01 -7.72 -4.56
C ASP A 33 -7.42 -6.87 -5.70
N ARG A 34 -7.20 -5.57 -5.47
CA ARG A 34 -6.55 -4.68 -6.45
C ARG A 34 -5.09 -5.06 -6.70
N LEU A 35 -4.35 -5.45 -5.66
CA LEU A 35 -2.98 -5.95 -5.82
C LEU A 35 -2.93 -7.27 -6.58
N MET A 36 -3.93 -8.15 -6.43
CA MET A 36 -4.05 -9.38 -7.21
C MET A 36 -4.30 -9.06 -8.69
N ALA A 37 -5.13 -8.06 -8.99
CA ALA A 37 -5.29 -7.56 -10.35
C ALA A 37 -3.93 -7.08 -10.91
N CYS A 38 -3.18 -6.24 -10.17
CA CYS A 38 -1.83 -5.83 -10.56
C CYS A 38 -0.89 -7.02 -10.80
N ALA A 39 -0.82 -7.98 -9.88
CA ALA A 39 0.06 -9.14 -9.96
C ALA A 39 -0.26 -10.01 -11.18
N SER A 40 -1.55 -10.25 -11.44
CA SER A 40 -1.99 -11.06 -12.58
C SER A 40 -1.56 -10.44 -13.92
N ARG A 41 -1.66 -9.12 -14.06
CA ARG A 41 -1.25 -8.40 -15.27
C ARG A 41 0.27 -8.38 -15.45
N LEU A 42 1.00 -8.15 -14.36
CA LEU A 42 2.47 -8.19 -14.35
C LEU A 42 3.06 -9.59 -14.61
N ALA A 43 2.23 -10.63 -14.60
CA ALA A 43 2.64 -12.02 -14.86
C ALA A 43 2.16 -12.52 -16.24
N CYS A 44 1.49 -11.68 -17.04
CA CYS A 44 0.87 -12.07 -18.30
C CYS A 44 1.57 -11.41 -19.49
N ASP A 45 2.17 -12.23 -20.36
CA ASP A 45 2.88 -11.77 -21.56
C ASP A 45 1.96 -11.67 -22.80
N GLU A 46 0.75 -12.23 -22.73
CA GLU A 46 -0.19 -12.32 -23.85
C GLU A 46 -1.11 -11.09 -23.91
N LYS A 47 -0.87 -10.21 -24.89
CA LYS A 47 -1.64 -8.95 -25.07
C LYS A 47 -3.15 -9.15 -25.20
N GLU A 48 -3.60 -10.23 -25.84
CA GLU A 48 -5.03 -10.51 -26.00
C GLU A 48 -5.71 -10.89 -24.68
N LEU A 49 -5.01 -11.64 -23.81
CA LEU A 49 -5.49 -11.99 -22.48
C LEU A 49 -5.54 -10.75 -21.58
N LEU A 50 -4.53 -9.88 -21.66
CA LEU A 50 -4.47 -8.63 -20.89
C LEU A 50 -5.72 -7.75 -21.06
N VAL A 51 -6.38 -7.74 -22.22
CA VAL A 51 -7.59 -6.93 -22.45
C VAL A 51 -8.78 -7.42 -21.60
N ARG A 52 -8.83 -8.70 -21.25
CA ARG A 52 -9.95 -9.33 -20.52
C ARG A 52 -9.69 -9.48 -19.02
N MET A 53 -8.48 -9.19 -18.57
CA MET A 53 -8.08 -9.35 -17.18
C MET A 53 -8.54 -8.15 -16.34
N PRO A 54 -8.89 -8.36 -15.06
CA PRO A 54 -9.10 -7.27 -14.11
C PRO A 54 -7.90 -6.33 -14.11
N ARG A 55 -8.16 -5.03 -13.99
CA ARG A 55 -7.14 -3.99 -13.92
C ARG A 55 -7.45 -3.02 -12.79
N VAL A 56 -6.40 -2.37 -12.31
CA VAL A 56 -6.56 -1.15 -11.51
C VAL A 56 -6.76 0.04 -12.43
N ASP A 57 -7.53 1.03 -11.97
CA ASP A 57 -7.77 2.26 -12.71
C ASP A 57 -7.67 3.51 -11.82
N GLU A 58 -7.97 4.68 -12.39
CA GLU A 58 -7.93 5.96 -11.67
C GLU A 58 -8.91 6.00 -10.48
N SER A 59 -10.02 5.27 -10.53
CA SER A 59 -10.99 5.24 -9.43
C SER A 59 -10.44 4.49 -8.22
N ASP A 60 -9.56 3.51 -8.43
CA ASP A 60 -8.86 2.82 -7.35
C ASP A 60 -7.83 3.73 -6.66
N ILE A 61 -7.17 4.61 -7.42
CA ILE A 61 -6.25 5.63 -6.87
C ILE A 61 -7.04 6.68 -6.08
N LEU A 62 -8.14 7.20 -6.66
CA LEU A 62 -9.02 8.16 -6.01
C LEU A 62 -9.60 7.60 -4.71
N PHE A 63 -9.94 6.31 -4.69
CA PHE A 63 -10.40 5.64 -3.48
C PHE A 63 -9.33 5.65 -2.37
N LEU A 64 -8.06 5.38 -2.69
CA LEU A 64 -6.97 5.47 -1.72
C LEU A 64 -6.80 6.90 -1.19
N GLU A 65 -6.93 7.91 -2.05
CA GLU A 65 -6.85 9.32 -1.68
C GLU A 65 -7.99 9.72 -0.72
N GLN A 66 -9.21 9.28 -0.98
CA GLN A 66 -10.35 9.53 -0.10
C GLN A 66 -10.19 8.88 1.28
N GLU A 67 -9.63 7.67 1.33
CA GLU A 67 -9.35 7.00 2.61
C GLU A 67 -8.20 7.66 3.37
N ILE A 68 -7.18 8.16 2.67
CA ILE A 68 -6.14 9.01 3.27
C ILE A 68 -6.78 10.22 3.94
N ASP A 69 -7.58 11.00 3.21
CA ASP A 69 -8.25 12.20 3.73
C ASP A 69 -9.12 11.89 4.94
N ARG A 70 -9.89 10.79 4.88
CA ARG A 70 -10.73 10.31 6.00
C ARG A 70 -9.89 10.06 7.26
N MET A 71 -8.78 9.32 7.13
CA MET A 71 -7.95 8.97 8.27
C MET A 71 -7.19 10.18 8.82
N GLU A 72 -6.65 11.03 7.95
CA GLU A 72 -5.94 12.25 8.34
C GLU A 72 -6.82 13.21 9.14
N SER A 73 -8.12 13.27 8.85
CA SER A 73 -9.07 14.10 9.62
C SER A 73 -9.14 13.76 11.12
N SER A 74 -8.71 12.56 11.52
CA SER A 74 -8.68 12.10 12.91
C SER A 74 -7.29 12.20 13.54
N LEU A 75 -6.26 12.57 12.77
CA LEU A 75 -4.87 12.58 13.21
C LEU A 75 -4.40 14.00 13.50
N GLU A 76 -3.51 14.12 14.48
CA GLU A 76 -2.76 15.35 14.68
C GLU A 76 -1.86 15.63 13.45
N PRO A 77 -1.70 16.89 13.03
CA PRO A 77 -0.82 17.26 11.93
C PRO A 77 0.61 16.76 12.17
N LEU A 78 1.24 16.25 11.12
CA LEU A 78 2.60 15.73 11.19
C LEU A 78 3.62 16.89 11.38
N GLN A 79 4.27 16.94 12.55
CA GLN A 79 5.21 18.03 12.89
C GLN A 79 6.68 17.71 12.59
N SER A 80 7.02 16.42 12.50
CA SER A 80 8.36 15.92 12.19
C SER A 80 8.24 14.52 11.57
N PHE A 81 9.33 13.98 11.05
CA PHE A 81 9.38 12.56 10.71
C PHE A 81 9.05 11.70 11.94
N ILE A 82 8.37 10.58 11.71
CA ILE A 82 8.07 9.59 12.75
C ILE A 82 8.99 8.39 12.61
N LEU A 83 9.41 7.84 13.74
CA LEU A 83 10.02 6.52 13.79
C LEU A 83 8.92 5.46 13.68
N PRO A 84 9.05 4.47 12.78
CA PRO A 84 8.03 3.46 12.59
C PRO A 84 7.94 2.56 13.83
N GLY A 85 6.77 2.52 14.47
CA GLY A 85 6.57 1.70 15.65
C GLY A 85 5.43 2.18 16.55
N GLY A 86 5.52 1.85 17.83
CA GLY A 86 4.58 2.30 18.88
C GLY A 86 3.45 1.32 19.20
N HIS A 87 3.06 0.45 18.26
CA HIS A 87 2.11 -0.65 18.48
C HIS A 87 2.33 -1.77 17.45
N PRO A 88 2.18 -3.07 17.78
CA PRO A 88 2.45 -4.17 16.85
C PRO A 88 1.75 -4.06 15.49
N VAL A 89 0.47 -3.67 15.47
CA VAL A 89 -0.28 -3.51 14.22
C VAL A 89 0.25 -2.34 13.36
N ALA A 90 0.64 -1.23 13.99
CA ALA A 90 1.22 -0.06 13.31
C ALA A 90 2.63 -0.37 12.79
N SER A 91 3.45 -1.05 13.60
CA SER A 91 4.76 -1.57 13.19
C SER A 91 4.64 -2.51 11.98
N THR A 92 3.67 -3.43 12.00
CA THR A 92 3.38 -4.32 10.87
C THR A 92 2.99 -3.51 9.63
N CYS A 93 2.10 -2.53 9.76
CA CYS A 93 1.70 -1.67 8.65
C CYS A 93 2.89 -0.92 8.03
N HIS A 94 3.84 -0.44 8.85
CA HIS A 94 5.07 0.16 8.33
C HIS A 94 5.96 -0.84 7.58
N ILE A 95 6.03 -2.11 8.02
CA ILE A 95 6.73 -3.17 7.28
C ILE A 95 6.05 -3.39 5.92
N VAL A 96 4.73 -3.52 5.91
CA VAL A 96 3.93 -3.69 4.68
C VAL A 96 4.17 -2.53 3.72
N ARG A 97 4.18 -1.29 4.22
CA ARG A 97 4.54 -0.09 3.44
C ARG A 97 5.92 -0.20 2.79
N ASN A 98 6.92 -0.71 3.52
CA ASN A 98 8.28 -0.86 2.99
C ASN A 98 8.33 -1.93 1.89
N VAL A 99 7.57 -3.01 2.02
CA VAL A 99 7.39 -4.03 0.97
C VAL A 99 6.69 -3.41 -0.24
N CYS A 100 5.67 -2.56 -0.04
CA CYS A 100 4.98 -1.83 -1.11
C CYS A 100 5.95 -0.96 -1.92
N ARG A 101 6.79 -0.17 -1.24
CA ARG A 101 7.83 0.64 -1.92
C ARG A 101 8.87 -0.23 -2.65
N ARG A 102 9.15 -1.44 -2.16
CA ARG A 102 10.01 -2.39 -2.87
C ARG A 102 9.32 -2.94 -4.12
N ALA A 103 8.03 -3.27 -4.04
CA ALA A 103 7.23 -3.69 -5.18
C ALA A 103 7.19 -2.58 -6.26
N GLU A 104 6.90 -1.34 -5.86
CA GLU A 104 6.93 -0.14 -6.72
C GLU A 104 8.25 -0.04 -7.51
N ARG A 105 9.40 -0.07 -6.81
CA ARG A 105 10.72 -0.02 -7.47
C ARG A 105 10.96 -1.15 -8.45
N ARG A 106 10.47 -2.37 -8.15
CA ARG A 106 10.59 -3.52 -9.05
C ARG A 106 9.72 -3.38 -10.30
N VAL A 107 8.53 -2.80 -10.16
CA VAL A 107 7.63 -2.52 -11.30
C VAL A 107 8.19 -1.38 -12.17
N ILE A 108 8.75 -0.34 -11.56
CA ILE A 108 9.42 0.75 -12.30
C ILE A 108 10.63 0.21 -13.08
N ALA A 109 11.47 -0.63 -12.46
CA ALA A 109 12.60 -1.25 -13.15
C ALA A 109 12.15 -2.06 -14.36
N LEU A 110 11.09 -2.88 -14.19
CA LEU A 110 10.49 -3.66 -15.28
C LEU A 110 10.00 -2.76 -16.43
N ALA A 111 9.31 -1.67 -16.11
CA ALA A 111 8.84 -0.70 -17.11
C ALA A 111 9.99 -0.03 -17.88
N GLN A 112 11.17 0.09 -17.28
CA GLN A 112 12.37 0.66 -17.92
C GLN A 112 13.12 -0.33 -18.82
N GLU A 113 12.93 -1.64 -18.62
CA GLU A 113 13.60 -2.69 -19.41
C GLU A 113 13.09 -2.78 -20.87
N GLY A 114 12.02 -2.03 -21.23
CA GLY A 114 11.59 -1.76 -22.60
C GLY A 114 10.98 -2.94 -23.36
N ASN A 115 11.08 -4.16 -22.84
CA ASN A 115 10.54 -5.38 -23.44
C ASN A 115 9.12 -5.72 -22.98
N GLU A 116 8.67 -5.13 -21.86
CA GLU A 116 7.34 -5.36 -21.28
C GLU A 116 6.56 -4.04 -21.19
N GLU A 117 5.35 -4.04 -21.75
CA GLU A 117 4.45 -2.89 -21.71
C GLU A 117 3.75 -2.84 -20.35
N VAL A 118 4.40 -2.22 -19.36
CA VAL A 118 3.82 -2.04 -18.03
C VAL A 118 2.84 -0.86 -18.04
N GLU A 119 1.62 -1.10 -17.57
CA GLU A 119 0.63 -0.04 -17.43
C GLU A 119 1.03 0.96 -16.33
N ASN A 120 1.22 2.22 -16.70
CA ASN A 120 1.59 3.31 -15.79
C ASN A 120 0.66 3.45 -14.58
N VAL A 121 -0.61 3.05 -14.70
CA VAL A 121 -1.57 3.09 -13.61
C VAL A 121 -1.18 2.16 -12.46
N ILE A 122 -0.49 1.04 -12.71
CA ILE A 122 0.00 0.13 -11.67
C ILE A 122 1.08 0.83 -10.81
N ILE A 123 2.01 1.54 -11.46
CA ILE A 123 3.06 2.29 -10.77
C ILE A 123 2.44 3.39 -9.90
N ARG A 124 1.48 4.14 -10.45
CA ARG A 124 0.76 5.20 -9.72
C ARG A 124 -0.05 4.64 -8.55
N TYR A 125 -0.70 3.49 -8.73
CA TYR A 125 -1.42 2.80 -7.67
C TYR A 125 -0.48 2.37 -6.53
N LEU A 126 0.65 1.72 -6.82
CA LEU A 126 1.62 1.30 -5.80
C LEU A 126 2.25 2.48 -5.06
N ASN A 127 2.51 3.58 -5.77
CA ASN A 127 2.99 4.83 -5.18
C ASN A 127 1.99 5.38 -4.17
N ARG A 128 0.73 5.56 -4.59
CA ARG A 128 -0.35 6.05 -3.72
C ARG A 128 -0.66 5.08 -2.58
N LEU A 129 -0.57 3.78 -2.81
CA LEU A 129 -0.75 2.76 -1.77
C LEU A 129 0.32 2.86 -0.69
N ALA A 130 1.56 3.23 -1.03
CA ALA A 130 2.59 3.45 -0.02
C ALA A 130 2.29 4.66 0.87
N ASP A 131 1.66 5.72 0.33
CA ASP A 131 1.19 6.87 1.11
C ASP A 131 0.01 6.47 2.00
N PHE A 132 -0.96 5.75 1.43
CA PHE A 132 -2.08 5.19 2.18
C PHE A 132 -1.61 4.35 3.37
N LEU A 133 -0.65 3.43 3.16
CA LEU A 133 -0.12 2.57 4.23
C LEU A 133 0.67 3.37 5.29
N PHE A 134 1.23 4.53 4.93
CA PHE A 134 1.83 5.43 5.91
C PHE A 134 0.78 6.06 6.81
N VAL A 135 -0.27 6.64 6.22
CA VAL A 135 -1.38 7.26 6.97
C VAL A 135 -2.14 6.21 7.77
N PHE A 136 -2.38 5.03 7.20
CA PHE A 136 -3.05 3.94 7.88
C PHE A 136 -2.25 3.42 9.09
N ALA A 137 -0.91 3.37 9.01
CA ALA A 137 -0.08 3.02 10.17
C ALA A 137 -0.25 4.02 11.32
N ARG A 138 -0.33 5.33 11.01
CA ARG A 138 -0.59 6.39 12.01
C ARG A 138 -2.00 6.27 12.60
N TYR A 139 -2.99 6.05 11.74
CA TYR A 139 -4.39 5.85 12.13
C TYR A 139 -4.57 4.63 13.04
N LEU A 140 -3.96 3.51 12.70
CA LEU A 140 -3.96 2.31 13.53
C LEU A 140 -3.28 2.53 14.88
N LEU A 141 -2.17 3.26 14.90
CA LEU A 141 -1.50 3.62 16.15
C LEU A 141 -2.41 4.46 17.05
N TYR A 142 -3.07 5.48 16.47
CA TYR A 142 -4.02 6.35 17.15
C TYR A 142 -5.21 5.57 17.73
N THR A 143 -5.86 4.74 16.91
CA THR A 143 -7.03 3.95 17.34
C THR A 143 -6.69 2.90 18.40
N CYS A 144 -5.45 2.41 18.44
CA CYS A 144 -4.96 1.52 19.50
C CYS A 144 -4.48 2.27 20.76
N GLY A 145 -4.62 3.60 20.82
CA GLY A 145 -4.18 4.42 21.96
C GLY A 145 -2.66 4.57 22.09
N GLY A 146 -1.91 4.26 21.03
CA GLY A 146 -0.46 4.44 20.98
C GLY A 146 -0.06 5.89 20.74
N LYS A 147 1.24 6.17 20.83
CA LYS A 147 1.81 7.51 20.61
C LYS A 147 2.90 7.47 19.55
N GLU A 148 2.83 8.41 18.62
CA GLU A 148 3.87 8.59 17.61
C GLU A 148 5.20 8.98 18.26
N THR A 149 6.29 8.35 17.81
CA THR A 149 7.65 8.72 18.23
C THR A 149 8.25 9.64 17.17
N LEU A 150 8.33 10.93 17.47
CA LEU A 150 8.97 11.89 16.59
C LEU A 150 10.48 11.65 16.52
N TRP A 151 11.02 11.61 15.31
CA TRP A 151 12.45 11.60 15.08
C TRP A 151 13.06 12.94 15.49
N LYS A 152 14.11 12.87 16.30
CA LYS A 152 14.90 14.01 16.77
C LYS A 152 16.33 13.84 16.26
N PRO A 153 16.77 14.59 15.24
CA PRO A 153 18.14 14.51 14.76
C PRO A 153 19.10 14.99 15.86
N GLU A 154 20.13 14.20 16.13
CA GLU A 154 21.31 14.69 16.87
C GLU A 154 22.18 15.44 15.86
N LEU A 155 22.36 16.75 16.06
CA LEU A 155 23.23 17.62 15.26
C LEU A 155 24.64 17.66 15.84
#